data_AF-A0AAU4QUC3-F1
#
_entry.id   AF-A0AAU4QUC3-F1
#
_cell.length_a   1.000
_cell.length_b   1.000
_cell.length_c   1.000
_cell.angle_alpha   90.00
_cell.angle_beta   90.00
_cell.angle_gamma   90.00
#
_symmetry.space_group_name_H-M   'P 1'
#
loop_
_entity.id
_entity.type
_entity.pdbx_description
1 polymer ?
#
loop_
_entity_poly.entity_id
_entity_poly.type
_entity_poly.pdbx_seq_one_letter_code
_entity_poly.pdbx_strand_id
1 'polypeptide(L)'
;MIRRLSRLRIQVTCWPRYALVLTDTPNPGCIECEGDGGFEHDYGDHNGEYAGTDWEPCTCWNEQRRWLLLPLPHRPRWLRRCGIDPWGPSGYSDEPPF
;
A
#
# COMPACT_ATOMS: atom_id res chain seq x y z
N MET A 1 -0.23 -29.07 -1.65
CA MET A 1 0.34 -27.87 -1.00
C MET A 1 0.49 -26.78 -2.05
N ILE A 2 -0.42 -25.81 -2.09
CA ILE A 2 -0.27 -24.64 -2.97
C ILE A 2 0.85 -23.79 -2.38
N ARG A 3 1.95 -23.64 -3.12
CA ARG A 3 3.08 -22.80 -2.75
C ARG A 3 2.58 -21.35 -2.78
N ARG A 4 2.24 -20.78 -1.62
CA ARG A 4 1.80 -19.38 -1.51
C ARG A 4 3.00 -18.49 -1.82
N LEU A 5 3.07 -17.96 -3.03
CA LEU A 5 3.99 -16.89 -3.37
C LEU A 5 3.46 -15.61 -2.74
N SER A 6 4.14 -15.11 -1.72
CA SER A 6 3.83 -13.78 -1.16
C SER A 6 3.87 -12.74 -2.28
N ARG A 7 2.79 -11.97 -2.41
CA ARG A 7 2.68 -10.89 -3.40
C ARG A 7 3.19 -9.62 -2.74
N LEU A 8 4.49 -9.44 -2.84
CA LEU A 8 5.17 -8.32 -2.21
C LEU A 8 4.88 -7.02 -2.97
N ARG A 9 4.45 -5.99 -2.26
CA ARG A 9 4.23 -4.63 -2.77
C ARG A 9 5.06 -3.64 -1.98
N ILE A 10 5.66 -2.69 -2.68
CA ILE A 10 6.36 -1.58 -2.04
C ILE A 10 5.33 -0.52 -1.70
N GLN A 11 5.28 -0.13 -0.43
CA GLN A 11 4.43 0.92 0.09
C GLN A 11 5.26 1.96 0.86
N VAL A 12 4.70 3.15 1.03
CA VAL A 12 5.29 4.18 1.89
C VAL A 12 4.54 4.13 3.22
N THR A 13 5.26 3.96 4.32
CA THR A 13 4.72 4.11 5.69
C THR A 13 5.18 5.43 6.29
N CYS A 14 4.37 6.01 7.16
CA CYS A 14 4.76 7.13 8.02
C CYS A 14 5.13 6.70 9.45
N TRP A 15 4.80 5.46 9.86
CA TRP A 15 5.01 4.95 11.21
C TRP A 15 5.96 3.74 11.22
N PRO A 16 6.91 3.65 12.18
CA PRO A 16 7.25 4.67 13.19
C PRO A 16 8.07 5.84 12.61
N ARG A 17 8.49 5.75 11.34
CA ARG A 17 9.20 6.79 10.59
C ARG A 17 8.83 6.71 9.12
N TYR A 18 8.99 7.84 8.40
CA TYR A 18 8.74 7.89 6.97
C TYR A 18 9.71 6.96 6.22
N ALA A 19 9.21 5.90 5.60
CA ALA A 19 10.03 4.85 4.99
C ALA A 19 9.30 4.11 3.87
N LEU A 20 10.06 3.51 2.97
CA LEU A 20 9.59 2.45 2.10
C LEU A 20 9.56 1.14 2.87
N VAL A 21 8.43 0.45 2.79
CA VAL A 21 8.21 -0.88 3.35
C VAL A 21 7.79 -1.83 2.24
N LEU A 22 8.25 -3.06 2.33
CA LEU A 22 7.72 -4.17 1.56
C LEU A 22 6.64 -4.83 2.40
N THR A 23 5.44 -4.93 1.85
CA THR A 23 4.29 -5.59 2.51
C THR A 23 3.82 -6.74 1.65
N ASP A 24 3.35 -7.82 2.26
CA ASP A 24 2.57 -8.82 1.53
C ASP A 24 1.20 -8.23 1.16
N THR A 25 0.56 -8.74 0.11
CA THR A 25 -0.75 -8.28 -0.37
C THR A 25 -1.67 -9.45 -0.66
N PRO A 26 -2.99 -9.31 -0.42
CA PRO A 26 -3.95 -10.36 -0.72
C PRO A 26 -3.92 -10.75 -2.18
N ASN A 27 -4.18 -12.03 -2.45
CA ASN A 27 -4.31 -12.51 -3.82
C ASN A 27 -5.66 -12.03 -4.39
N PRO A 28 -5.69 -11.21 -5.46
CA PRO A 28 -6.94 -10.70 -6.03
C PRO A 28 -7.84 -11.80 -6.62
N GLY A 29 -7.29 -12.99 -6.89
CA GLY A 29 -8.05 -14.16 -7.32
C GLY A 29 -8.23 -15.20 -6.22
N CYS A 30 -8.15 -14.81 -4.94
CA CYS A 30 -8.42 -15.74 -3.85
C CYS A 30 -9.90 -16.11 -3.85
N ILE A 31 -10.24 -17.40 -3.82
CA ILE A 31 -11.63 -17.86 -3.79
C ILE A 31 -12.25 -17.63 -2.40
N GLU A 32 -11.44 -17.59 -1.34
CA GLU A 32 -11.96 -17.42 0.03
C GLU A 32 -12.37 -15.98 0.28
N CYS A 33 -11.49 -15.02 0.03
CA CYS A 33 -11.71 -13.61 0.36
C CYS A 33 -11.93 -12.73 -0.87
N GLU A 34 -12.01 -13.30 -2.08
CA GLU A 34 -12.27 -12.59 -3.35
C GLU A 34 -11.34 -11.38 -3.66
N GLY A 35 -10.18 -11.33 -3.01
CA GLY A 35 -9.22 -10.25 -3.12
C GLY A 35 -9.24 -9.21 -1.99
N ASP A 36 -10.22 -9.24 -1.09
CA ASP A 36 -10.36 -8.28 0.02
C ASP A 36 -9.28 -8.48 1.10
N GLY A 37 -8.81 -9.71 1.25
CA GLY A 37 -7.74 -10.07 2.16
C GLY A 37 -8.19 -10.42 3.56
N GLY A 38 -9.48 -10.45 3.85
CA GLY A 38 -9.98 -10.89 5.14
C GLY A 38 -11.48 -10.77 5.19
N PHE A 39 -11.99 -10.91 6.40
CA PHE A 39 -13.41 -10.91 6.69
C PHE A 39 -13.68 -9.99 7.87
N GLU A 40 -14.67 -9.12 7.71
CA GLU A 40 -15.20 -8.27 8.76
C GLU A 40 -16.36 -8.99 9.45
N HIS A 41 -16.28 -9.13 10.77
CA HIS A 41 -17.30 -9.79 11.58
C HIS A 41 -17.85 -8.81 12.61
N ASP A 42 -19.08 -8.34 12.39
CA ASP A 42 -19.77 -7.51 13.36
C ASP A 42 -20.20 -8.35 14.57
N TYR A 43 -20.03 -7.80 15.78
CA TYR A 43 -20.49 -8.44 17.01
C TYR A 43 -21.27 -7.48 17.91
N GLY A 44 -22.17 -8.07 18.69
CA GLY A 44 -23.00 -7.37 19.65
C GLY A 44 -22.46 -7.45 21.07
N ASP A 45 -22.84 -6.49 21.92
CA ASP A 45 -22.63 -6.55 23.35
C ASP A 45 -23.62 -7.53 24.02
N HIS A 46 -23.60 -7.56 25.35
CA HIS A 46 -24.50 -8.41 26.15
C HIS A 46 -26.00 -8.07 26.01
N ASN A 47 -26.34 -6.90 25.45
CA ASN A 47 -27.71 -6.48 25.14
C ASN A 47 -28.09 -6.78 23.69
N GLY A 48 -27.16 -7.29 22.89
CA GLY A 48 -27.33 -7.51 21.45
C GLY A 48 -27.21 -6.23 20.63
N GLU A 49 -26.71 -5.13 21.21
CA GLU A 49 -26.42 -3.89 20.48
C GLU A 49 -25.05 -3.97 19.81
N TYR A 50 -24.87 -3.30 18.67
CA TYR A 50 -23.59 -3.28 17.94
C TYR A 50 -22.46 -2.78 18.85
N ALA A 51 -21.42 -3.60 19.02
CA ALA A 51 -20.27 -3.31 19.87
C ALA A 51 -18.99 -3.05 19.06
N GLY A 52 -18.87 -3.62 17.87
CA GLY A 52 -17.73 -3.44 16.99
C GLY A 52 -17.68 -4.43 15.85
N THR A 53 -16.60 -4.33 15.08
CA THR A 53 -16.27 -5.21 13.96
C THR A 53 -14.89 -5.78 14.20
N ASP A 54 -14.78 -7.10 14.23
CA ASP A 54 -13.50 -7.80 14.24
C ASP A 54 -13.02 -8.06 12.81
N TRP A 55 -11.71 -8.00 12.62
CA TRP A 55 -11.07 -8.30 11.34
C TRP A 55 -10.34 -9.64 11.42
N GLU A 56 -10.72 -10.57 10.54
CA GLU A 56 -10.05 -11.87 10.38
C GLU A 56 -9.27 -11.91 9.05
N PRO A 57 -7.93 -11.91 9.08
CA PRO A 57 -7.15 -11.91 7.85
C PRO A 57 -7.23 -13.26 7.12
N CYS A 58 -7.45 -13.20 5.82
CA CYS A 58 -7.44 -14.38 4.97
C CYS A 58 -6.05 -15.00 4.92
N THR A 59 -5.99 -16.32 4.93
CA THR A 59 -4.73 -17.07 4.88
C THR A 59 -3.93 -16.83 3.59
N CYS A 60 -4.56 -16.30 2.52
CA CYS A 60 -3.96 -16.11 1.19
C CYS A 60 -2.74 -15.17 1.16
N TRP A 61 -2.58 -14.37 2.20
CA TRP A 61 -1.47 -13.46 2.44
C TRP A 61 -1.23 -13.35 3.95
N ASN A 62 -0.33 -12.47 4.37
CA ASN A 62 -0.07 -12.23 5.79
C ASN A 62 0.13 -10.73 6.05
N GLU A 63 -0.82 -10.13 6.76
CA GLU A 63 -0.84 -8.70 7.09
C GLU A 63 0.34 -8.26 7.97
N GLN A 64 0.93 -9.18 8.73
CA GLN A 64 2.02 -8.89 9.65
C GLN A 64 3.38 -8.91 8.95
N ARG A 65 3.45 -9.40 7.71
CA ARG A 65 4.67 -9.42 6.89
C ARG A 65 4.96 -8.04 6.33
N ARG A 66 5.79 -7.31 7.08
CA ARG A 66 6.32 -6.00 6.71
C ARG A 66 7.83 -5.95 6.90
N TRP A 67 8.53 -5.49 5.88
CA TRP A 67 9.98 -5.29 5.94
C TRP A 67 10.30 -3.84 5.62
N LEU A 68 11.02 -3.17 6.52
CA LEU A 68 11.52 -1.83 6.24
C LEU A 68 12.65 -1.93 5.23
N LEU A 69 12.46 -1.33 4.06
CA LEU A 69 13.47 -1.33 2.99
C LEU A 69 14.42 -0.15 3.15
N LEU A 70 13.86 1.06 3.20
CA LEU A 70 14.65 2.29 3.20
C LEU A 70 13.91 3.43 3.90
N PRO A 71 14.49 4.09 4.91
CA PRO A 71 13.98 5.34 5.44
C PRO A 71 13.98 6.43 4.37
N LEU A 72 12.88 7.15 4.22
CA LEU A 72 12.76 8.24 3.27
C LEU A 72 13.04 9.58 3.97
N PRO A 73 13.81 10.50 3.35
CA PRO A 73 13.99 11.82 3.91
C PRO A 73 12.65 12.57 3.96
N HIS A 74 12.38 13.28 5.06
CA HIS A 74 11.24 14.17 5.15
C HIS A 74 11.39 15.28 4.11
N ARG A 75 10.64 15.22 3.01
CA ARG A 75 10.69 16.27 1.99
C ARG A 75 10.22 17.61 2.59
N PRO A 76 11.10 18.62 2.72
CA PRO A 76 10.73 19.92 3.24
C PRO A 76 9.70 20.59 2.30
N ARG A 77 8.75 21.33 2.87
CA ARG A 77 7.51 21.78 2.17
C ARG A 77 7.77 22.57 0.88
N TRP A 78 8.89 23.30 0.78
CA TRP A 78 9.32 24.04 -0.43
C TRP A 78 9.60 23.15 -1.65
N LEU A 79 10.00 21.89 -1.48
CA LEU A 79 10.19 20.94 -2.59
C LEU A 79 8.87 20.32 -3.07
N ARG A 80 7.73 20.59 -2.42
CA ARG A 80 6.44 19.98 -2.78
C ARG A 80 5.69 20.76 -3.87
N ARG A 81 6.10 21.99 -4.20
CA ARG A 81 5.54 22.81 -5.29
C ARG A 81 6.57 23.85 -5.76
N CYS A 82 7.45 23.46 -6.67
CA CYS A 82 7.92 24.36 -7.71
C CYS A 82 7.52 23.70 -9.02
N GLY A 83 6.36 24.12 -9.57
CA GLY A 83 5.94 23.78 -10.92
C GLY A 83 6.78 24.51 -11.97
N ILE A 84 8.10 24.46 -11.81
CA ILE A 84 9.04 24.72 -12.89
C ILE A 84 9.40 23.32 -13.36
N ASP A 85 8.68 22.88 -14.39
CA ASP A 85 9.12 21.75 -15.18
C ASP A 85 10.51 22.09 -15.73
N PRO A 86 11.56 21.31 -15.44
CA PRO A 86 12.86 21.47 -16.09
C PRO A 86 12.78 21.32 -17.61
N TRP A 87 11.68 20.73 -18.12
CA TRP A 87 11.34 20.53 -19.52
C TRP A 87 10.25 21.49 -20.02
N GLY A 88 10.03 22.61 -19.32
CA GLY A 88 9.12 23.67 -19.75
C GLY A 88 9.36 24.10 -21.21
N PRO A 89 8.38 24.78 -21.84
CA PRO A 89 8.14 24.82 -23.30
C PRO A 89 9.28 25.31 -24.20
N SER A 90 10.42 25.74 -23.65
CA SER A 90 11.65 26.07 -24.37
C SER A 90 12.61 24.89 -24.56
N GLY A 91 12.22 23.66 -24.17
CA GLY A 91 13.07 22.46 -24.19
C GLY A 91 12.96 21.56 -25.41
N TYR A 92 12.06 21.84 -26.36
CA TYR A 92 11.98 21.12 -27.63
C TYR A 92 12.81 21.86 -28.69
N SER A 93 13.76 21.14 -29.30
CA SER A 93 14.34 21.56 -30.57
C SER A 93 13.28 21.36 -31.65
N ASP A 94 12.99 22.41 -32.43
CA ASP A 94 12.13 22.33 -33.62
C ASP A 94 12.77 21.53 -34.78
N GLU A 95 14.01 21.08 -34.60
CA GLU A 95 14.72 20.24 -35.58
C GLU A 95 14.14 18.80 -35.57
N PRO A 96 13.54 18.34 -36.68
CA PRO A 96 12.98 16.99 -36.77
C PRO A 96 14.11 15.94 -36.75
N PRO A 97 13.92 14.77 -36.10
CA PRO A 97 14.90 13.70 -36.20
C PRO A 97 14.72 13.03 -37.55
N PHE A 98 15.61 13.38 -38.49
CA PHE A 98 15.88 12.74 -39.81
C PHE A 98 14.68 12.20 -40.61
#